data_AF-A0A1F7Y2I1-F1
#
_entry.id   AF-A0A1F7Y2I1-F1
#
_cell.length_a   1.000
_cell.length_b   1.000
_cell.length_c   1.000
_cell.angle_alpha   90.00
_cell.angle_beta   90.00
_cell.angle_gamma   90.00
#
_symmetry.space_group_name_H-M   'P 1'
#
loop_
_entity.id
_entity.type
_entity.pdbx_description
1 polymer ?
#
loop_
_entity_poly.entity_id
_entity_poly.type
_entity_poly.pdbx_seq_one_letter_code
_entity_poly.pdbx_strand_id
1 'polypeptide(L)'
;MGLALGTTTLQGNAIFYGIDTCEDTSTVNVVNATPWWQVKEGDAIAATGDIKSDIPYACVVSPTCTESFILNDAGDQPGIASFGNSGSISLGSDGGVISSKLWSASSDYLDPTLYSYAYFENKLPVTPLALGPSVSGGTFSAGGAQAPVPYDNYYLYQYSGSGTFTVLSSINITGNRRVILMVPNADVRFEGNVNVDDGRSFFIVITGRNIIIPPTLGGGVGPHLEGIYYAQRQFITESLGDDLDQLRLVIRGTVVGMTVTGIYFQRDLDPANLAQNNTNTPAEFVEFAPDQTLMYPPFMGTKAIQWREVAP
;
A
#
# COMPACT_ATOMS: atom_id res chain seq x y z
N MET A 1 -12.65 10.75 29.88
CA MET A 1 -12.40 9.44 30.53
C MET A 1 -12.14 8.47 29.39
N GLY A 2 -10.87 8.24 29.04
CA GLY A 2 -10.52 7.23 28.04
C GLY A 2 -10.48 5.89 28.75
N LEU A 3 -11.20 4.90 28.25
CA LEU A 3 -11.11 3.53 28.77
C LEU A 3 -9.76 2.95 28.34
N ALA A 4 -9.00 2.41 29.29
CA ALA A 4 -7.79 1.67 29.00
C ALA A 4 -8.17 0.27 28.47
N LEU A 5 -7.28 -0.32 27.67
CA LEU A 5 -7.45 -1.69 27.17
C LEU A 5 -7.62 -2.69 28.31
N GLY A 6 -8.46 -3.69 28.04
CA GLY A 6 -8.74 -4.78 28.96
C GLY A 6 -10.22 -4.90 29.29
N THR A 7 -10.48 -5.71 30.30
CA THR A 7 -11.83 -6.04 30.74
C THR A 7 -12.20 -5.17 31.94
N THR A 8 -13.32 -4.45 31.85
CA THR A 8 -13.90 -3.75 32.99
C THR A 8 -15.31 -4.26 33.23
N THR A 9 -15.73 -4.32 34.50
CA THR A 9 -17.09 -4.70 34.86
C THR A 9 -17.87 -3.43 35.16
N LEU A 10 -18.89 -3.17 34.35
CA LEU A 10 -19.90 -2.17 34.69
C LEU A 10 -20.84 -2.77 35.73
N GLN A 11 -20.95 -2.10 36.87
CA GLN A 11 -21.88 -2.46 37.93
C GLN A 11 -23.00 -1.42 37.98
N GLY A 12 -24.24 -1.88 37.84
CA GLY A 12 -25.45 -1.09 38.01
C GLY A 12 -26.14 -1.49 39.32
N ASN A 13 -26.31 -0.52 40.22
CA ASN A 13 -26.98 -0.72 41.50
C ASN A 13 -28.32 0.01 41.51
N ALA A 14 -29.40 -0.66 41.90
CA ALA A 14 -30.69 -0.03 42.13
C ALA A 14 -30.89 0.19 43.64
N ILE A 15 -30.85 1.45 44.06
CA ILE A 15 -30.95 1.82 45.47
C ILE A 15 -32.35 2.34 45.78
N PHE A 16 -33.10 1.64 46.63
CA PHE A 16 -34.38 2.10 47.18
C PHE A 16 -34.24 2.43 48.66
N TYR A 17 -34.66 3.64 49.06
CA TYR A 17 -34.58 4.15 50.43
C TYR A 17 -33.18 4.07 51.07
N GLY A 18 -32.13 4.19 50.25
CA GLY A 18 -30.72 4.10 50.72
C GLY A 18 -30.20 2.68 50.89
N ILE A 19 -30.96 1.65 50.48
CA ILE A 19 -30.57 0.25 50.51
C ILE A 19 -30.39 -0.23 49.07
N ASP A 20 -29.25 -0.84 48.78
CA ASP A 20 -29.01 -1.49 47.50
C ASP A 20 -29.91 -2.73 47.37
N THR A 21 -30.80 -2.72 46.40
CA THR A 21 -31.95 -3.65 46.33
C THR A 21 -31.79 -4.65 45.21
N CYS A 22 -31.06 -4.29 44.15
CA CYS A 22 -30.54 -5.23 43.17
C CYS A 22 -29.26 -4.70 42.52
N GLU A 23 -28.33 -5.62 42.29
CA GLU A 23 -27.08 -5.39 41.57
C GLU A 23 -27.14 -6.16 40.26
N ASP A 24 -26.76 -5.50 39.18
CA ASP A 24 -26.49 -6.14 37.90
C ASP A 24 -25.06 -5.80 37.48
N THR A 25 -24.36 -6.77 36.90
CA THR A 25 -22.99 -6.58 36.43
C THR A 25 -22.89 -7.02 34.97
N SER A 26 -22.27 -6.17 34.15
CA SER A 26 -21.98 -6.49 32.76
C SER A 26 -20.50 -6.28 32.51
N THR A 27 -19.87 -7.29 31.92
CA THR A 27 -18.48 -7.20 31.48
C THR A 27 -18.41 -6.42 30.17
N VAL A 28 -17.53 -5.43 30.11
CA VAL A 28 -17.17 -4.69 28.90
C VAL A 28 -15.71 -4.98 28.57
N ASN A 29 -15.47 -5.52 27.38
CA ASN A 29 -14.13 -5.75 26.86
C ASN A 29 -13.76 -4.57 25.96
N VAL A 30 -12.68 -3.88 26.31
CA VAL A 30 -12.03 -2.90 25.46
C VAL A 30 -10.90 -3.63 24.75
N VAL A 31 -11.15 -4.00 23.49
CA VAL A 31 -10.19 -4.68 22.61
C VAL A 31 -9.40 -3.66 21.81
N ASN A 32 -8.24 -4.06 21.31
CA ASN A 32 -7.46 -3.24 20.40
C ASN A 32 -8.22 -2.97 19.11
N ALA A 33 -7.98 -1.79 18.55
CA ALA A 33 -8.43 -1.50 17.20
C ALA A 33 -7.77 -2.48 16.24
N THR A 34 -8.57 -3.07 15.36
CA THR A 34 -8.07 -3.97 14.32
C THR A 34 -7.14 -3.22 13.36
N PRO A 35 -6.12 -3.90 12.81
CA PRO A 35 -5.31 -3.35 11.74
C PRO A 35 -6.14 -2.89 10.55
N TRP A 36 -5.74 -1.76 9.98
CA TRP A 36 -6.44 -1.17 8.86
C TRP A 36 -5.47 -0.34 8.02
N TRP A 37 -5.86 -0.10 6.77
CA TRP A 37 -5.06 0.63 5.80
C TRP A 37 -5.90 1.68 5.06
N GLN A 38 -5.21 2.66 4.50
CA GLN A 38 -5.85 3.81 3.85
C GLN A 38 -5.11 4.17 2.57
N VAL A 39 -5.83 4.82 1.66
CA VAL A 39 -5.25 5.39 0.44
C VAL A 39 -5.56 6.88 0.32
N LYS A 40 -4.79 7.61 -0.50
CA LYS A 40 -4.99 9.04 -0.75
C LYS A 40 -4.88 9.36 -2.25
N GLU A 41 -5.81 10.17 -2.76
CA GLU A 41 -5.98 10.64 -4.17
C GLU A 41 -6.18 9.56 -5.24
N GLY A 42 -5.63 8.36 -5.07
CA GLY A 42 -5.68 7.29 -6.07
C GLY A 42 -6.84 6.33 -5.92
N ASP A 43 -6.97 5.47 -6.92
CA ASP A 43 -7.94 4.38 -6.94
C ASP A 43 -7.45 3.18 -6.12
N ALA A 44 -8.37 2.51 -5.45
CA ALA A 44 -8.14 1.20 -4.83
C ALA A 44 -8.89 0.15 -5.66
N ILE A 45 -8.17 -0.78 -6.30
CA ILE A 45 -8.74 -1.68 -7.30
C ILE A 45 -8.49 -3.14 -6.91
N ALA A 46 -9.58 -3.90 -6.72
CA ALA A 46 -9.60 -5.35 -6.55
C ALA A 46 -10.36 -6.00 -7.70
N ALA A 47 -9.68 -6.20 -8.83
CA ALA A 47 -10.26 -6.59 -10.13
C ALA A 47 -11.27 -7.78 -10.11
N THR A 48 -11.09 -8.74 -9.21
CA THR A 48 -11.95 -9.92 -9.07
C THR A 48 -12.21 -10.30 -7.61
N GLY A 49 -12.00 -9.36 -6.67
CA GLY A 49 -11.98 -9.67 -5.24
C GLY A 49 -12.55 -8.55 -4.38
N ASP A 50 -12.37 -8.72 -3.07
CA ASP A 50 -12.83 -7.78 -2.06
C ASP A 50 -11.77 -6.72 -1.73
N ILE A 51 -12.23 -5.56 -1.29
CA ILE A 51 -11.43 -4.57 -0.59
C ILE A 51 -11.86 -4.60 0.88
N LYS A 52 -10.93 -4.93 1.77
CA LYS A 52 -11.18 -4.96 3.21
C LYS A 52 -10.20 -4.05 3.95
N SER A 53 -10.72 -3.10 4.72
CA SER A 53 -9.95 -2.27 5.65
C SER A 53 -10.83 -1.89 6.84
N ASP A 54 -10.60 -2.49 8.01
CA ASP A 54 -11.50 -2.33 9.16
C ASP A 54 -11.23 -1.02 9.92
N ILE A 55 -11.74 0.11 9.39
CA ILE A 55 -11.55 1.44 10.00
C ILE A 55 -12.21 1.46 11.38
N PRO A 56 -11.46 1.70 12.47
CA PRO A 56 -11.98 1.57 13.82
C PRO A 56 -12.90 2.74 14.19
N TYR A 57 -13.90 2.48 15.03
CA TYR A 57 -14.82 3.52 15.54
C TYR A 57 -14.08 4.71 16.17
N ALA A 58 -12.95 4.43 16.84
CA ALA A 58 -12.14 5.46 17.47
C ALA A 58 -11.56 6.48 16.46
N CYS A 59 -11.33 6.08 15.20
CA CYS A 59 -10.99 7.00 14.13
C CYS A 59 -12.19 7.89 13.77
N VAL A 60 -13.39 7.31 13.66
CA VAL A 60 -14.64 8.01 13.30
C VAL A 60 -14.99 9.14 14.26
N VAL A 61 -14.73 8.95 15.55
CA VAL A 61 -15.02 9.97 16.57
C VAL A 61 -13.80 10.85 16.92
N SER A 62 -12.65 10.60 16.30
CA SER A 62 -11.42 11.35 16.58
C SER A 62 -11.32 12.59 15.71
N PRO A 63 -11.03 13.78 16.26
CA PRO A 63 -10.79 14.98 15.46
C PRO A 63 -9.45 14.94 14.70
N THR A 64 -8.59 13.96 14.97
CA THR A 64 -7.27 13.82 14.33
C THR A 64 -7.21 12.66 13.33
N CYS A 65 -8.32 11.96 13.11
CA CYS A 65 -8.42 10.88 12.14
C CYS A 65 -9.55 11.20 11.17
N THR A 66 -9.42 10.75 9.94
CA THR A 66 -10.46 10.89 8.93
C THR A 66 -11.01 9.51 8.63
N GLU A 67 -12.32 9.30 8.81
CA GLU A 67 -12.96 7.99 8.64
C GLU A 67 -13.07 7.50 7.18
N SER A 68 -12.51 8.25 6.22
CA SER A 68 -12.55 7.90 4.80
C SER A 68 -11.45 6.91 4.44
N PHE A 69 -11.79 5.82 3.76
CA PHE A 69 -10.82 4.86 3.25
C PHE A 69 -9.93 5.45 2.14
N ILE A 70 -10.52 6.25 1.24
CA ILE A 70 -9.83 7.05 0.24
C ILE A 70 -9.89 8.52 0.67
N LEU A 71 -8.74 9.04 1.11
CA LEU A 71 -8.56 10.44 1.45
C LEU A 71 -8.38 11.30 0.20
N ASN A 72 -8.72 12.57 0.32
CA ASN A 72 -8.36 13.59 -0.65
C ASN A 72 -7.97 14.90 0.06
N ASP A 73 -7.10 15.67 -0.58
CA ASP A 73 -6.70 17.00 -0.17
C ASP A 73 -7.83 18.01 -0.45
N ALA A 74 -7.74 19.16 0.22
CA ALA A 74 -8.76 20.19 0.13
C ALA A 74 -8.81 20.79 -1.28
N GLY A 75 -9.95 20.61 -1.96
CA GLY A 75 -10.17 21.09 -3.33
C GLY A 75 -10.03 20.00 -4.40
N ASP A 76 -9.44 18.86 -4.05
CA ASP A 76 -9.28 17.72 -4.95
C ASP A 76 -10.49 16.76 -4.90
N GLN A 77 -10.43 15.70 -5.70
CA GLN A 77 -11.45 14.66 -5.73
C GLN A 77 -10.83 13.33 -5.31
N PRO A 78 -11.50 12.53 -4.47
CA PRO A 78 -11.00 11.21 -4.13
C PRO A 78 -11.03 10.29 -5.37
N GLY A 79 -10.15 9.30 -5.37
CA GLY A 79 -10.23 8.18 -6.30
C GLY A 79 -11.45 7.29 -6.07
N ILE A 80 -11.50 6.21 -6.84
CA ILE A 80 -12.60 5.24 -6.86
C ILE A 80 -12.14 3.94 -6.20
N ALA A 81 -12.98 3.40 -5.32
CA ALA A 81 -12.85 2.02 -4.88
C ALA A 81 -13.55 1.10 -5.90
N SER A 82 -12.78 0.31 -6.64
CA SER A 82 -13.29 -0.61 -7.66
C SER A 82 -13.08 -2.06 -7.22
N PHE A 83 -14.12 -2.89 -7.31
CA PHE A 83 -14.07 -4.29 -6.92
C PHE A 83 -14.77 -5.18 -7.95
N GLY A 84 -14.47 -6.48 -7.95
CA GLY A 84 -15.08 -7.44 -8.87
C GLY A 84 -16.59 -7.60 -8.65
N ASN A 85 -17.33 -8.11 -9.63
CA ASN A 85 -18.78 -8.28 -9.55
C ASN A 85 -19.23 -9.22 -8.41
N SER A 86 -18.38 -10.16 -8.02
CA SER A 86 -18.60 -11.06 -6.88
C SER A 86 -17.94 -10.57 -5.58
N GLY A 87 -17.24 -9.45 -5.63
CA GLY A 87 -16.54 -8.87 -4.48
C GLY A 87 -17.39 -7.83 -3.76
N SER A 88 -16.79 -7.23 -2.74
CA SER A 88 -17.38 -6.22 -1.89
C SER A 88 -16.32 -5.27 -1.33
N ILE A 89 -16.77 -4.11 -0.84
CA ILE A 89 -15.95 -3.22 -0.02
C ILE A 89 -16.45 -3.35 1.42
N SER A 90 -15.56 -3.74 2.34
CA SER A 90 -15.83 -3.82 3.77
C SER A 90 -14.90 -2.88 4.53
N LEU A 91 -15.48 -1.87 5.17
CA LEU A 91 -14.73 -0.85 5.93
C LEU A 91 -14.86 -1.00 7.46
N GLY A 92 -15.19 -2.21 7.92
CA GLY A 92 -15.54 -2.50 9.31
C GLY A 92 -17.00 -2.20 9.65
N SER A 93 -17.48 -2.71 10.79
CA SER A 93 -18.83 -2.46 11.31
C SER A 93 -19.03 -1.06 11.89
N ASP A 94 -17.93 -0.32 12.03
CA ASP A 94 -17.79 0.78 12.96
C ASP A 94 -17.91 2.17 12.32
N GLY A 95 -18.33 2.22 11.05
CA GLY A 95 -18.75 3.47 10.39
C GLY A 95 -17.73 4.14 9.48
N GLY A 96 -16.67 3.43 9.06
CA GLY A 96 -15.80 3.91 7.98
C GLY A 96 -16.57 4.19 6.69
N VAL A 97 -16.17 5.22 5.94
CA VAL A 97 -16.77 5.59 4.65
C VAL A 97 -15.78 5.42 3.51
N ILE A 98 -16.27 5.17 2.29
CA ILE A 98 -15.37 4.91 1.14
C ILE A 98 -14.53 6.15 0.84
N SER A 99 -15.17 7.30 0.71
CA SER A 99 -14.51 8.58 0.43
C SER A 99 -15.49 9.74 0.71
N SER A 100 -15.02 10.97 0.60
CA SER A 100 -15.86 12.18 0.67
C SER A 100 -16.99 12.22 -0.38
N LYS A 101 -16.89 11.40 -1.44
CA LYS A 101 -17.88 11.29 -2.52
C LYS A 101 -18.62 9.95 -2.55
N LEU A 102 -18.23 8.98 -1.71
CA LEU A 102 -18.77 7.63 -1.68
C LEU A 102 -18.67 6.90 -3.03
N TRP A 103 -17.71 7.27 -3.87
CA TRP A 103 -17.54 6.69 -5.20
C TRP A 103 -17.02 5.27 -5.10
N SER A 104 -17.78 4.35 -5.68
CA SER A 104 -17.40 2.96 -5.85
C SER A 104 -17.89 2.43 -7.18
N ALA A 105 -17.18 1.42 -7.69
CA ALA A 105 -17.54 0.75 -8.92
C ALA A 105 -17.45 -0.77 -8.71
N SER A 106 -18.46 -1.49 -9.18
CA SER A 106 -18.39 -2.94 -9.32
C SER A 106 -18.20 -3.25 -10.80
N SER A 107 -17.06 -3.83 -11.12
CA SER A 107 -16.71 -4.21 -12.49
C SER A 107 -15.70 -5.34 -12.46
N ASP A 108 -15.97 -6.39 -13.22
CA ASP A 108 -14.94 -7.38 -13.53
C ASP A 108 -13.95 -6.77 -14.53
N TYR A 109 -12.66 -6.89 -14.22
CA TYR A 109 -11.62 -6.56 -15.19
C TYR A 109 -11.46 -7.72 -16.19
N LEU A 110 -12.03 -7.55 -17.38
CA LEU A 110 -12.05 -8.57 -18.45
C LEU A 110 -11.06 -8.23 -19.58
N ASP A 111 -9.85 -7.75 -19.27
CA ASP A 111 -8.80 -7.58 -20.29
C ASP A 111 -8.14 -8.94 -20.59
N PRO A 112 -8.16 -9.44 -21.84
CA PRO A 112 -7.41 -10.64 -22.21
C PRO A 112 -5.88 -10.44 -22.12
N THR A 113 -5.42 -9.20 -22.02
CA THR A 113 -4.00 -8.84 -21.92
C THR A 113 -3.49 -9.14 -20.52
N LEU A 114 -2.76 -10.25 -20.39
CA LEU A 114 -2.01 -10.54 -19.17
C LEU A 114 -0.75 -9.68 -19.12
N TYR A 115 -0.80 -8.58 -18.36
CA TYR A 115 0.37 -7.77 -17.99
C TYR A 115 1.28 -8.57 -17.06
N SER A 116 2.01 -9.56 -17.58
CA SER A 116 2.99 -10.36 -16.83
C SER A 116 4.36 -9.69 -16.76
N TYR A 117 5.27 -10.18 -15.93
CA TYR A 117 6.68 -9.79 -15.97
C TYR A 117 7.26 -9.90 -17.40
N ALA A 118 6.98 -11.01 -18.09
CA ALA A 118 7.45 -11.24 -19.46
C ALA A 118 6.90 -10.19 -20.45
N TYR A 119 5.68 -9.69 -20.23
CA TYR A 119 5.13 -8.60 -21.03
C TYR A 119 5.98 -7.31 -20.94
N PHE A 120 6.46 -6.96 -19.74
CA PHE A 120 7.35 -5.81 -19.56
C PHE A 120 8.78 -6.08 -20.04
N GLU A 121 9.31 -7.28 -19.79
CA GLU A 121 10.66 -7.67 -20.22
C GLU A 121 10.83 -7.63 -21.75
N ASN A 122 9.82 -8.07 -22.50
CA ASN A 122 9.84 -8.06 -23.96
C ASN A 122 9.83 -6.65 -24.59
N LYS A 123 9.64 -5.60 -23.78
CA LYS A 123 9.62 -4.19 -24.22
C LYS A 123 10.89 -3.42 -23.87
N LEU A 124 11.85 -4.05 -23.18
CA LEU A 124 13.07 -3.37 -22.76
C LEU A 124 13.92 -2.98 -23.98
N PRO A 125 14.40 -1.73 -24.06
CA PRO A 125 15.16 -1.24 -25.21
C PRO A 125 16.65 -1.63 -25.15
N VAL A 126 17.09 -2.16 -24.02
CA VAL A 126 18.48 -2.57 -23.76
C VAL A 126 18.48 -3.71 -22.74
N THR A 127 19.47 -4.59 -22.81
CA THR A 127 19.69 -5.62 -21.80
C THR A 127 20.05 -4.96 -20.46
N PRO A 128 19.31 -5.21 -19.37
CA PRO A 128 19.61 -4.64 -18.06
C PRO A 128 20.99 -5.03 -17.52
N LEU A 129 21.55 -4.21 -16.63
CA LEU A 129 22.77 -4.56 -15.90
C LEU A 129 22.47 -5.68 -14.89
N ALA A 130 23.22 -6.79 -14.96
CA ALA A 130 23.07 -7.90 -14.04
C ALA A 130 23.52 -7.53 -12.61
N LEU A 131 22.71 -7.91 -11.63
CA LEU A 131 22.96 -7.73 -10.20
C LEU A 131 23.26 -9.07 -9.50
N GLY A 132 23.91 -8.98 -8.34
CA GLY A 132 24.03 -10.09 -7.39
C GLY A 132 22.73 -10.30 -6.57
N PRO A 133 22.68 -11.34 -5.71
CA PRO A 133 21.50 -11.66 -4.89
C PRO A 133 21.18 -10.59 -3.84
N SER A 134 22.14 -9.74 -3.50
CA SER A 134 21.91 -8.59 -2.64
C SER A 134 22.76 -7.41 -3.10
N VAL A 135 22.22 -6.21 -2.92
CA VAL A 135 22.89 -4.95 -3.27
C VAL A 135 22.62 -3.89 -2.21
N SER A 136 23.51 -2.91 -2.09
CA SER A 136 23.19 -1.69 -1.35
C SER A 136 22.31 -0.78 -2.21
N GLY A 137 21.49 0.05 -1.58
CA GLY A 137 20.64 0.99 -2.30
C GLY A 137 21.42 2.02 -3.14
N GLY A 138 22.68 2.31 -2.77
CA GLY A 138 23.59 3.15 -3.55
C GLY A 138 23.93 2.59 -4.95
N THR A 139 23.74 1.28 -5.18
CA THR A 139 23.87 0.66 -6.51
C THR A 139 22.91 1.28 -7.53
N PHE A 140 21.77 1.81 -7.10
CA PHE A 140 20.81 2.41 -8.01
C PHE A 140 21.06 3.90 -8.28
N SER A 141 21.93 4.55 -7.48
CA SER A 141 22.33 5.94 -7.68
C SER A 141 23.45 6.10 -8.71
N ALA A 142 24.10 5.00 -9.12
CA ALA A 142 25.17 5.01 -10.13
C ALA A 142 25.14 3.73 -11.00
N GLY A 143 25.61 3.82 -12.25
CA GLY A 143 25.68 2.67 -13.16
C GLY A 143 24.37 2.33 -13.85
N GLY A 144 24.07 1.04 -14.00
CA GLY A 144 22.91 0.53 -14.76
C GLY A 144 23.12 0.55 -16.27
N ALA A 145 22.32 -0.25 -16.99
CA ALA A 145 22.29 -0.18 -18.44
C ALA A 145 21.41 1.01 -18.86
N GLN A 146 22.02 2.03 -19.45
CA GLN A 146 21.29 3.21 -19.91
C GLN A 146 20.46 2.87 -21.16
N ALA A 147 19.17 3.22 -21.15
CA ALA A 147 18.33 3.09 -22.32
C ALA A 147 18.81 4.04 -23.45
N PRO A 148 18.71 3.62 -24.72
CA PRO A 148 19.12 4.44 -25.86
C PRO A 148 18.19 5.64 -26.06
N VAL A 149 18.66 6.66 -26.77
CA VAL A 149 17.86 7.79 -27.26
C VAL A 149 16.64 7.26 -28.04
N PRO A 150 15.41 7.79 -27.82
CA PRO A 150 15.07 9.01 -27.07
C PRO A 150 14.71 8.77 -25.58
N TYR A 151 15.11 7.63 -25.00
CA TYR A 151 14.80 7.26 -23.62
C TYR A 151 16.01 7.45 -22.69
N ASP A 152 16.88 8.41 -23.00
CA ASP A 152 17.99 8.74 -22.14
C ASP A 152 17.47 9.10 -20.73
N ASN A 153 18.24 8.72 -19.70
CA ASN A 153 17.93 8.82 -18.26
C ASN A 153 17.19 7.64 -17.62
N TYR A 154 16.72 6.65 -18.40
CA TYR A 154 16.31 5.36 -17.83
C TYR A 154 17.53 4.42 -17.69
N TYR A 155 17.67 3.84 -16.50
CA TYR A 155 18.75 2.93 -16.14
C TYR A 155 18.17 1.61 -15.65
N LEU A 156 18.52 0.53 -16.35
CA LEU A 156 17.94 -0.77 -16.18
C LEU A 156 18.89 -1.69 -15.41
N TYR A 157 18.32 -2.40 -14.45
CA TYR A 157 18.99 -3.39 -13.63
C TYR A 157 18.17 -4.68 -13.61
N GLN A 158 18.84 -5.83 -13.50
CA GLN A 158 18.16 -7.11 -13.38
C GLN A 158 18.88 -8.06 -12.44
N TYR A 159 18.12 -8.73 -11.58
CA TYR A 159 18.59 -9.93 -10.86
C TYR A 159 17.87 -11.17 -11.40
N SER A 160 18.59 -12.01 -12.14
CA SER A 160 18.03 -13.19 -12.83
C SER A 160 18.09 -14.49 -12.01
N GLY A 161 18.63 -14.44 -10.79
CA GLY A 161 18.70 -15.59 -9.89
C GLY A 161 17.35 -15.99 -9.28
N SER A 162 17.38 -16.92 -8.35
CA SER A 162 16.21 -17.45 -7.64
C SER A 162 16.29 -17.15 -6.14
N GLY A 163 15.20 -17.43 -5.41
CA GLY A 163 15.13 -17.15 -3.97
C GLY A 163 14.67 -15.72 -3.71
N THR A 164 15.43 -14.98 -2.91
CA THR A 164 15.13 -13.58 -2.57
C THR A 164 16.28 -12.67 -3.01
N PHE A 165 15.94 -11.61 -3.72
CA PHE A 165 16.79 -10.48 -4.00
C PHE A 165 16.60 -9.41 -2.93
N THR A 166 17.67 -9.03 -2.23
CA THR A 166 17.58 -8.08 -1.11
C THR A 166 18.30 -6.77 -1.40
N VAL A 167 17.57 -5.65 -1.28
CA VAL A 167 18.15 -4.30 -1.22
C VAL A 167 18.42 -3.97 0.25
N LEU A 168 19.70 -3.98 0.60
CA LEU A 168 20.19 -3.97 1.99
C LEU A 168 20.12 -2.60 2.69
N SER A 169 19.95 -1.52 1.92
CA SER A 169 19.98 -0.16 2.46
C SER A 169 19.10 0.76 1.64
N SER A 170 18.81 1.95 2.16
CA SER A 170 17.96 2.93 1.47
C SER A 170 18.48 3.28 0.08
N ILE A 171 17.54 3.39 -0.86
CA ILE A 171 17.74 3.87 -2.23
C ILE A 171 17.45 5.38 -2.24
N ASN A 172 18.34 6.16 -2.87
CA ASN A 172 18.10 7.58 -3.13
C ASN A 172 18.27 7.84 -4.63
N ILE A 173 17.18 8.13 -5.33
CA ILE A 173 17.18 8.43 -6.77
C ILE A 173 17.03 9.93 -6.97
N THR A 174 18.15 10.58 -7.28
CA THR A 174 18.22 12.03 -7.44
C THR A 174 18.74 12.43 -8.82
N GLY A 175 18.57 13.70 -9.17
CA GLY A 175 19.23 14.28 -10.36
C GLY A 175 18.66 13.80 -11.70
N ASN A 176 17.33 13.72 -11.81
CA ASN A 176 16.58 13.31 -13.02
C ASN A 176 16.82 11.85 -13.44
N ARG A 177 17.33 11.03 -12.53
CA ARG A 177 17.62 9.62 -12.79
C ARG A 177 16.33 8.80 -12.72
N ARG A 178 16.14 7.89 -13.68
CA ARG A 178 14.97 6.99 -13.72
C ARG A 178 15.46 5.55 -13.68
N VAL A 179 15.04 4.79 -12.68
CA VAL A 179 15.53 3.43 -12.42
C VAL A 179 14.43 2.42 -12.66
N ILE A 180 14.78 1.35 -13.38
CA ILE A 180 13.93 0.19 -13.63
C ILE A 180 14.65 -1.04 -13.12
N LEU A 181 14.07 -1.69 -12.11
CA LEU A 181 14.56 -2.94 -11.55
C LEU A 181 13.68 -4.10 -12.01
N MET A 182 14.28 -5.06 -12.71
CA MET A 182 13.61 -6.25 -13.23
C MET A 182 14.04 -7.50 -12.45
N VAL A 183 13.11 -8.27 -11.89
CA VAL A 183 13.43 -9.48 -11.12
C VAL A 183 12.52 -10.65 -11.53
N PRO A 184 12.89 -11.48 -12.52
CA PRO A 184 12.00 -12.51 -13.07
C PRO A 184 11.63 -13.62 -12.08
N ASN A 185 12.60 -14.11 -11.32
CA ASN A 185 12.51 -15.44 -10.68
C ASN A 185 12.72 -15.43 -9.17
N ALA A 186 12.78 -14.25 -8.54
CA ALA A 186 13.04 -14.09 -7.13
C ALA A 186 12.07 -13.09 -6.48
N ASP A 187 11.78 -13.33 -5.20
CA ASP A 187 11.11 -12.33 -4.37
C ASP A 187 12.02 -11.11 -4.21
N VAL A 188 11.45 -9.91 -4.15
CA VAL A 188 12.20 -8.68 -3.91
C VAL A 188 11.94 -8.19 -2.51
N ARG A 189 13.01 -7.96 -1.75
CA ARG A 189 12.92 -7.46 -0.38
C ARG A 189 13.67 -6.14 -0.23
N PHE A 190 13.01 -5.15 0.37
CA PHE A 190 13.59 -3.85 0.69
C PHE A 190 13.82 -3.72 2.19
N GLU A 191 15.07 -3.56 2.62
CA GLU A 191 15.41 -3.38 4.05
C GLU A 191 15.50 -1.89 4.44
N GLY A 192 15.46 -0.97 3.48
CA GLY A 192 15.53 0.46 3.72
C GLY A 192 14.65 1.25 2.75
N ASN A 193 14.49 2.54 3.06
CA ASN A 193 13.58 3.42 2.34
C ASN A 193 13.95 3.57 0.86
N VAL A 194 12.97 3.88 0.02
CA VAL A 194 13.18 4.31 -1.37
C VAL A 194 12.73 5.75 -1.48
N ASN A 195 13.68 6.67 -1.65
CA ASN A 195 13.43 8.09 -1.77
C ASN A 195 13.68 8.54 -3.22
N VAL A 196 12.74 9.30 -3.78
CA VAL A 196 12.77 9.72 -5.19
C VAL A 196 12.49 11.22 -5.29
N ASP A 197 13.32 11.97 -6.02
CA ASP A 197 13.04 13.41 -6.25
C ASP A 197 11.71 13.59 -7.02
N ASP A 198 10.73 14.19 -6.36
CA ASP A 198 9.39 14.47 -6.92
C ASP A 198 9.44 15.16 -8.28
N GLY A 199 8.67 14.64 -9.23
CA GLY A 199 8.54 15.20 -10.57
C GLY A 199 9.81 15.21 -11.43
N ARG A 200 10.89 14.59 -10.96
CA ARG A 200 12.20 14.61 -11.64
C ARG A 200 12.78 13.21 -11.83
N SER A 201 12.77 12.44 -10.76
CA SER A 201 13.32 11.09 -10.70
C SER A 201 12.19 10.06 -10.69
N PHE A 202 12.52 8.82 -11.07
CA PHE A 202 11.55 7.74 -11.18
C PHE A 202 12.13 6.44 -10.67
N PHE A 203 11.31 5.65 -10.00
CA PHE A 203 11.66 4.29 -9.61
C PHE A 203 10.51 3.33 -9.91
N ILE A 204 10.82 2.24 -10.60
CA ILE A 204 9.91 1.10 -10.74
C ILE A 204 10.66 -0.20 -10.47
N VAL A 205 10.00 -1.09 -9.74
CA VAL A 205 10.38 -2.49 -9.61
C VAL A 205 9.29 -3.36 -10.23
N ILE A 206 9.72 -4.32 -11.05
CA ILE A 206 8.86 -5.30 -11.71
C ILE A 206 9.41 -6.69 -11.38
N THR A 207 8.68 -7.47 -10.60
CA THR A 207 9.05 -8.85 -10.28
C THR A 207 8.03 -9.86 -10.81
N GLY A 208 8.53 -11.02 -11.27
CA GLY A 208 7.71 -12.20 -11.58
C GLY A 208 7.26 -12.97 -10.33
N ARG A 209 7.72 -12.57 -9.14
CA ARG A 209 7.38 -13.15 -7.84
C ARG A 209 6.76 -12.10 -6.91
N ASN A 210 7.10 -12.14 -5.62
CA ASN A 210 6.53 -11.25 -4.61
C ASN A 210 7.45 -10.04 -4.36
N ILE A 211 6.86 -8.96 -3.84
CA ILE A 211 7.58 -7.88 -3.17
C ILE A 211 7.28 -8.00 -1.67
N ILE A 212 8.32 -7.99 -0.85
CA ILE A 212 8.25 -8.22 0.59
C ILE A 212 8.80 -6.99 1.32
N ILE A 213 7.97 -6.38 2.16
CA ILE A 213 8.33 -5.23 2.98
C ILE A 213 8.34 -5.67 4.45
N PRO A 214 9.49 -5.63 5.13
CA PRO A 214 9.57 -6.05 6.52
C PRO A 214 8.84 -5.11 7.48
N PRO A 215 8.45 -5.58 8.68
CA PRO A 215 7.84 -4.72 9.69
C PRO A 215 8.79 -3.63 10.22
N THR A 216 10.09 -3.82 10.05
CA THR A 216 11.14 -2.86 10.48
C THR A 216 11.30 -1.65 9.56
N LEU A 217 10.63 -1.62 8.39
CA LEU A 217 10.69 -0.50 7.45
C LEU A 217 9.49 0.43 7.65
N GLY A 218 9.67 1.59 8.26
CA GLY A 218 8.54 2.48 8.56
C GLY A 218 8.87 3.56 9.59
N GLY A 219 7.82 4.23 10.07
CA GLY A 219 7.89 5.24 11.13
C GLY A 219 8.46 6.61 10.73
N GLY A 220 8.30 7.60 11.61
CA GLY A 220 8.68 8.99 11.29
C GLY A 220 7.68 9.70 10.40
N VAL A 221 8.13 10.74 9.70
CA VAL A 221 7.28 11.62 8.86
C VAL A 221 7.66 11.43 7.39
N GLY A 222 6.66 11.17 6.55
CA GLY A 222 6.81 11.08 5.10
C GLY A 222 6.74 9.66 4.54
N PRO A 223 6.93 9.50 3.22
CA PRO A 223 6.95 8.20 2.57
C PRO A 223 8.23 7.43 2.89
N HIS A 224 8.10 6.12 2.99
CA HIS A 224 9.20 5.17 3.17
C HIS A 224 9.53 4.46 1.86
N LEU A 225 8.53 4.30 1.00
CA LEU A 225 8.65 3.68 -0.30
C LEU A 225 8.06 4.62 -1.33
N GLU A 226 8.90 5.12 -2.23
CA GLU A 226 8.48 5.95 -3.36
C GLU A 226 8.67 5.22 -4.69
N GLY A 227 7.68 5.30 -5.57
CA GLY A 227 7.73 4.73 -6.92
C GLY A 227 6.66 3.69 -7.22
N ILE A 228 6.88 2.88 -8.25
CA ILE A 228 5.92 1.88 -8.73
C ILE A 228 6.42 0.47 -8.36
N TYR A 229 5.59 -0.27 -7.63
CA TYR A 229 5.88 -1.59 -7.11
C TYR A 229 4.97 -2.62 -7.76
N TYR A 230 5.46 -3.26 -8.81
CA TYR A 230 4.72 -4.29 -9.53
C TYR A 230 5.21 -5.69 -9.14
N ALA A 231 4.32 -6.49 -8.56
CA ALA A 231 4.49 -7.90 -8.31
C ALA A 231 3.51 -8.71 -9.17
N GLN A 232 4.03 -9.60 -10.03
CA GLN A 232 3.17 -10.54 -10.74
C GLN A 232 2.48 -11.52 -9.76
N ARG A 233 3.00 -11.66 -8.54
CA ARG A 233 2.33 -12.37 -7.45
C ARG A 233 1.76 -11.38 -6.44
N GLN A 234 2.40 -11.29 -5.27
CA GLN A 234 1.89 -10.54 -4.14
C GLN A 234 2.84 -9.41 -3.75
N PHE A 235 2.27 -8.27 -3.35
CA PHE A 235 2.93 -7.30 -2.51
C PHE A 235 2.55 -7.59 -1.06
N ILE A 236 3.56 -7.81 -0.22
CA ILE A 236 3.39 -8.34 1.14
C ILE A 236 4.06 -7.37 2.10
N THR A 237 3.32 -6.82 3.07
CA THR A 237 3.94 -6.34 4.30
C THR A 237 3.99 -7.51 5.28
N GLU A 238 5.13 -7.69 5.94
CA GLU A 238 5.30 -8.65 7.01
C GLU A 238 4.95 -8.00 8.36
N SER A 239 4.73 -8.84 9.37
CA SER A 239 4.41 -8.45 10.75
C SER A 239 5.32 -9.18 11.74
N LEU A 240 5.57 -8.55 12.89
CA LEU A 240 6.19 -9.17 14.07
C LEU A 240 5.21 -10.06 14.86
N GLY A 241 3.91 -9.99 14.56
CA GLY A 241 2.81 -10.67 15.24
C GLY A 241 1.76 -9.68 15.75
N ASP A 242 0.66 -10.23 16.26
CA ASP A 242 -0.49 -9.46 16.76
C ASP A 242 -0.07 -8.42 17.79
N ASP A 243 -0.47 -7.17 17.60
CA ASP A 243 -0.15 -6.02 18.46
C ASP A 243 1.36 -5.80 18.72
N LEU A 244 2.26 -6.23 17.82
CA LEU A 244 3.73 -6.12 18.00
C LEU A 244 4.43 -5.17 17.05
N ASP A 245 3.79 -4.70 15.98
CA ASP A 245 4.45 -3.84 15.00
C ASP A 245 4.54 -2.41 15.51
N GLN A 246 5.74 -1.82 15.47
CA GLN A 246 5.95 -0.48 16.05
C GLN A 246 5.88 0.64 15.02
N LEU A 247 5.89 0.29 13.73
CA LEU A 247 6.13 1.23 12.64
C LEU A 247 5.01 1.15 11.61
N ARG A 248 4.32 2.28 11.39
CA ARG A 248 3.46 2.44 10.22
C ARG A 248 4.27 2.44 8.93
N LEU A 249 3.72 1.87 7.87
CA LEU A 249 4.22 2.02 6.50
C LEU A 249 3.49 3.13 5.76
N VAL A 250 4.25 3.97 5.06
CA VAL A 250 3.74 4.99 4.13
C VAL A 250 4.41 4.75 2.79
N ILE A 251 3.61 4.52 1.76
CA ILE A 251 4.04 4.33 0.38
C ILE A 251 3.51 5.51 -0.41
N ARG A 252 4.35 6.16 -1.20
CA ARG A 252 3.93 7.19 -2.15
C ARG A 252 4.20 6.71 -3.56
N GLY A 253 3.16 6.33 -4.29
CA GLY A 253 3.33 5.66 -5.57
C GLY A 253 2.17 4.77 -5.98
N THR A 254 2.51 3.65 -6.62
CA THR A 254 1.54 2.65 -7.07
C THR A 254 2.01 1.28 -6.65
N VAL A 255 1.11 0.49 -6.07
CA VAL A 255 1.37 -0.89 -5.65
C VAL A 255 0.45 -1.81 -6.44
N VAL A 256 1.01 -2.85 -7.05
CA VAL A 256 0.28 -3.80 -7.89
C VAL A 256 0.67 -5.21 -7.50
N GLY A 257 -0.34 -6.03 -7.21
CA GLY A 257 -0.23 -7.48 -7.07
C GLY A 257 -1.26 -8.15 -7.97
N MET A 258 -0.81 -9.01 -8.89
CA MET A 258 -1.67 -9.53 -9.96
C MET A 258 -2.47 -10.79 -9.58
N THR A 259 -2.24 -11.38 -8.40
CA THR A 259 -3.02 -12.54 -7.92
C THR A 259 -4.29 -12.13 -7.19
N VAL A 260 -5.21 -13.07 -6.94
CA VAL A 260 -6.46 -12.84 -6.18
C VAL A 260 -6.20 -12.23 -4.79
N THR A 261 -5.12 -12.66 -4.12
CA THR A 261 -4.62 -12.08 -2.86
C THR A 261 -3.39 -11.20 -3.11
N GLY A 262 -3.44 -10.39 -4.18
CA GLY A 262 -2.29 -9.65 -4.72
C GLY A 262 -1.69 -8.63 -3.77
N ILE A 263 -2.51 -7.99 -2.93
CA ILE A 263 -2.02 -7.09 -1.89
C ILE A 263 -2.33 -7.73 -0.54
N TYR A 264 -1.30 -7.94 0.27
CA TYR A 264 -1.43 -8.56 1.59
C TYR A 264 -0.73 -7.69 2.63
N PHE A 265 -1.53 -6.86 3.29
CA PHE A 265 -1.10 -6.02 4.40
C PHE A 265 -1.31 -6.77 5.71
N GLN A 266 -0.26 -6.87 6.53
CA GLN A 266 -0.26 -7.67 7.75
C GLN A 266 0.13 -6.90 9.00
N ARG A 267 0.55 -5.63 8.90
CA ARG A 267 1.05 -4.94 10.10
C ARG A 267 -0.05 -4.74 11.11
N ASP A 268 0.27 -5.01 12.37
CA ASP A 268 -0.62 -4.82 13.50
C ASP A 268 0.07 -3.95 14.55
N LEU A 269 -0.31 -2.66 14.58
CA LEU A 269 0.43 -1.67 15.35
C LEU A 269 0.22 -1.85 16.86
N ASP A 270 1.34 -1.89 17.59
CA ASP A 270 1.40 -2.03 19.04
C ASP A 270 0.55 -0.94 19.73
N PRO A 271 -0.50 -1.31 20.49
CA PRO A 271 -1.36 -0.37 21.18
C PRO A 271 -0.64 0.47 22.24
N ALA A 272 0.47 -0.04 22.79
CA ALA A 272 1.29 0.69 23.75
C ALA A 272 2.02 1.86 23.09
N ASN A 273 2.18 1.85 21.76
CA ASN A 273 2.70 2.98 21.00
C ASN A 273 1.62 4.03 20.77
N LEU A 274 1.41 4.90 21.75
CA LEU A 274 0.41 5.98 21.69
C LEU A 274 0.63 6.98 20.53
N ALA A 275 1.81 7.00 19.92
CA ALA A 275 2.10 7.85 18.77
C ALA A 275 1.72 7.18 17.44
N GLN A 276 1.74 5.85 17.36
CA GLN A 276 1.42 5.06 16.18
C GLN A 276 0.77 3.74 16.60
N ASN A 277 -0.55 3.75 16.73
CA ASN A 277 -1.35 2.54 16.97
C ASN A 277 -2.57 2.52 16.04
N ASN A 278 -3.19 1.35 15.92
CA ASN A 278 -4.33 1.16 15.02
C ASN A 278 -5.54 2.03 15.37
N THR A 279 -5.61 2.67 16.55
CA THR A 279 -6.79 3.44 17.00
C THR A 279 -7.10 4.63 16.09
N ASN A 280 -6.07 5.34 15.63
CA ASN A 280 -6.20 6.57 14.85
C ASN A 280 -5.22 6.64 13.68
N THR A 281 -4.41 5.60 13.49
CA THR A 281 -3.34 5.56 12.52
C THR A 281 -3.47 4.27 11.72
N PRO A 282 -3.58 4.33 10.38
CA PRO A 282 -3.57 3.11 9.57
C PRO A 282 -2.18 2.49 9.62
N ALA A 283 -2.11 1.15 9.71
CA ALA A 283 -0.87 0.40 9.73
C ALA A 283 -0.11 0.52 8.39
N GLU A 284 -0.87 0.60 7.29
CA GLU A 284 -0.37 0.89 5.95
C GLU A 284 -1.13 2.06 5.31
N PHE A 285 -0.37 2.93 4.64
CA PHE A 285 -0.93 4.07 3.93
C PHE A 285 -0.31 4.20 2.54
N VAL A 286 -1.15 4.33 1.52
CA VAL A 286 -0.70 4.49 0.13
C VAL A 286 -1.20 5.82 -0.44
N GLU A 287 -0.28 6.75 -0.67
CA GLU A 287 -0.53 8.01 -1.36
C GLU A 287 -0.25 7.84 -2.86
N PHE A 288 -1.19 8.23 -3.71
CA PHE A 288 -0.97 8.19 -5.14
C PHE A 288 0.03 9.28 -5.57
N ALA A 289 1.03 8.88 -6.34
CA ALA A 289 2.06 9.78 -6.87
C ALA A 289 1.88 9.97 -8.38
N PRO A 290 1.07 10.95 -8.82
CA PRO A 290 0.79 11.15 -10.25
C PRO A 290 2.05 11.49 -11.06
N ASP A 291 3.04 12.12 -10.44
CA ASP A 291 4.33 12.40 -11.05
C ASP A 291 5.08 11.12 -11.45
N GLN A 292 5.03 10.07 -10.62
CA GLN A 292 5.63 8.78 -10.94
C GLN A 292 4.92 8.12 -12.13
N THR A 293 3.59 8.21 -12.21
CA THR A 293 2.82 7.70 -13.36
C THR A 293 3.14 8.47 -14.65
N LEU A 294 3.26 9.80 -14.58
CA LEU A 294 3.63 10.63 -15.74
C LEU A 294 5.06 10.38 -16.23
N MET A 295 5.94 9.88 -15.35
CA MET A 295 7.31 9.47 -15.70
C MET A 295 7.44 7.99 -16.10
N TYR A 296 6.32 7.26 -16.19
CA TYR A 296 6.33 5.86 -16.59
C TYR A 296 7.03 5.67 -17.95
N PRO A 297 7.87 4.62 -18.13
CA PRO A 297 8.67 4.48 -19.33
C PRO A 297 7.77 4.32 -20.58
N PRO A 298 7.89 5.21 -21.58
CA PRO A 298 7.00 5.18 -22.75
C PRO A 298 7.14 3.90 -23.58
N PHE A 299 8.31 3.25 -23.55
CA PHE A 299 8.53 1.97 -24.21
C PHE A 299 7.79 0.81 -23.53
N MET A 300 7.43 0.91 -22.25
CA MET A 300 6.63 -0.11 -21.55
C MET A 300 5.12 0.07 -21.74
N GLY A 301 4.66 1.25 -22.15
CA GLY A 301 3.25 1.57 -22.34
C GLY A 301 2.52 0.72 -23.39
N THR A 302 1.19 0.67 -23.31
CA THR A 302 0.33 0.14 -24.38
C THR A 302 0.16 1.20 -25.47
N LYS A 303 0.22 0.81 -26.74
CA LYS A 303 0.07 1.73 -27.88
C LYS A 303 -1.37 1.84 -28.41
N ALA A 304 -2.37 1.33 -27.70
CA ALA A 304 -3.74 1.28 -28.21
C ALA A 304 -4.76 1.68 -27.14
N ILE A 305 -5.19 2.94 -27.17
CA ILE A 305 -6.48 3.33 -26.61
C ILE A 305 -7.37 3.66 -27.81
N GLN A 306 -8.34 2.80 -28.11
CA GLN A 306 -9.38 3.10 -29.10
C GLN A 306 -10.63 3.56 -28.35
N TRP A 307 -10.91 4.85 -28.39
CA TRP A 307 -12.22 5.38 -28.03
C TRP A 307 -13.12 5.28 -29.27
N ARG A 308 -14.26 4.62 -29.14
CA ARG A 308 -15.30 4.62 -30.17
C ARG A 308 -16.61 5.04 -29.52
N GLU A 309 -17.23 6.06 -30.08
CA GLU A 309 -18.62 6.37 -29.79
C GLU A 309 -19.48 5.24 -30.36
N VAL A 310 -20.23 4.55 -29.50
CA VAL A 310 -21.30 3.66 -29.95
C VAL A 310 -22.55 4.53 -30.01
N ALA A 311 -23.01 4.84 -31.22
CA ALA A 311 -24.25 5.58 -31.41
C ALA A 311 -25.42 4.79 -30.77
N PRO A 312 -26.40 5.49 -30.16
CA PRO A 312 -27.48 4.88 -29.38
C PRO A 312 -28.39 3.94 -30.19
#